data_AF-A0A060DII0-F1
#
_entry.id   AF-A0A060DII0-F1
#
_cell.length_a   1.000
_cell.length_b   1.000
_cell.length_c   1.000
_cell.angle_alpha   90.00
_cell.angle_beta   90.00
_cell.angle_gamma   90.00
#
_symmetry.space_group_name_H-M   'P 1'
#
loop_
_entity.id
_entity.type
_entity.pdbx_description
1 polymer ?
#
loop_
_entity_poly.entity_id
_entity_poly.type
_entity_poly.pdbx_seq_one_letter_code
_entity_poly.pdbx_strand_id
1 'polypeptide(L)'
;MNVMEPSVGAVRQPAPLSTTTSSAPKHAAEAKEATVGPPSDGARDTAAVVTLSETAQASLVTQTATQTAGKKDFATVAKDTRAAIDAKYAELAANGKPMDYMHATQESWDTVYGGLDRRALFAIASNSDGSFSKDEQDTAQSIMSQQQGQAMMAADPTGNDLAARFRAGVAFLEGVSDEEKAPANWAVQRAANQFGYEQTMRSSGREPDDLDSENPLVAMIKGAMDRLKDKSPESVATGGYVKDLKDMPLFRDGVPAVAAGPGPSPQIRALDIRA
;
A
#
# COMPACT_ATOMS: atom_id res chain seq x y z
N MET A 1 15.25 8.97 67.19
CA MET A 1 14.20 9.49 66.27
C MET A 1 13.63 8.31 65.49
N ASN A 2 12.34 8.04 65.68
CA ASN A 2 11.56 6.99 65.01
C ASN A 2 10.83 7.59 63.81
N VAL A 3 10.95 7.02 62.61
CA VAL A 3 10.06 7.28 61.45
C VAL A 3 10.04 5.98 60.62
N MET A 4 9.05 5.10 60.75
CA MET A 4 7.68 5.09 60.18
C MET A 4 7.65 4.79 58.66
N GLU A 5 7.26 3.57 58.32
CA GLU A 5 6.80 3.17 56.97
C GLU A 5 5.47 3.86 56.60
N PRO A 6 5.13 3.89 55.30
CA PRO A 6 3.72 3.74 54.93
C PRO A 6 3.46 2.66 53.87
N SER A 7 2.41 1.90 54.15
CA SER A 7 1.67 0.97 53.30
C SER A 7 0.56 1.70 52.53
N VAL A 8 0.42 1.45 51.22
CA VAL A 8 -0.80 1.61 50.38
C VAL A 8 -0.56 0.77 49.11
N GLY A 9 -1.44 -0.01 48.48
CA GLY A 9 -2.88 -0.24 48.55
C GLY A 9 -3.30 -0.76 47.16
N ALA A 10 -4.12 -1.80 47.12
CA ALA A 10 -4.46 -2.59 45.94
C ALA A 10 -5.45 -1.92 44.96
N VAL A 11 -5.32 -2.29 43.68
CA VAL A 11 -6.34 -2.55 42.63
C VAL A 11 -7.54 -1.58 42.50
N ARG A 12 -7.71 -1.01 41.30
CA ARG A 12 -9.04 -0.86 40.67
C ARG A 12 -8.98 -0.67 39.15
N GLN A 13 -9.43 -1.72 38.47
CA GLN A 13 -9.89 -1.80 37.09
C GLN A 13 -11.27 -1.10 36.97
N PRO A 14 -11.59 -0.35 35.90
CA PRO A 14 -12.98 -0.05 35.56
C PRO A 14 -13.52 -1.06 34.54
N ALA A 15 -14.67 -1.63 34.90
CA ALA A 15 -15.52 -2.51 34.10
C ALA A 15 -16.34 -1.74 33.05
N PRO A 16 -16.86 -2.42 32.00
CA PRO A 16 -17.63 -1.81 30.91
C PRO A 16 -19.09 -1.53 31.29
N LEU A 17 -19.66 -0.47 30.72
CA LEU A 17 -21.10 -0.21 30.78
C LEU A 17 -21.82 -0.94 29.64
N SER A 18 -22.58 -1.97 30.01
CA SER A 18 -23.67 -2.52 29.22
C SER A 18 -24.88 -1.60 29.29
N THR A 19 -25.56 -1.36 28.17
CA THR A 19 -26.97 -0.96 28.15
C THR A 19 -27.78 -1.97 27.35
N THR A 20 -28.83 -2.47 28.00
CA THR A 20 -29.79 -3.47 27.54
C THR A 20 -31.00 -2.79 26.88
N THR A 21 -31.47 -3.39 25.77
CA THR A 21 -32.89 -3.59 25.34
C THR A 21 -33.90 -2.43 25.35
N SER A 22 -34.60 -2.21 24.22
CA SER A 22 -36.05 -2.54 24.11
C SER A 22 -36.65 -2.25 22.70
N SER A 23 -37.30 -3.29 22.17
CA SER A 23 -38.60 -3.36 21.45
C SER A 23 -38.93 -2.58 20.17
N ALA A 24 -39.30 -3.37 19.16
CA ALA A 24 -40.12 -3.01 18.00
C ALA A 24 -41.61 -2.80 18.36
N PRO A 25 -42.42 -2.29 17.41
CA PRO A 25 -43.55 -3.09 16.96
C PRO A 25 -43.78 -3.12 15.42
N LYS A 26 -44.52 -4.15 15.02
CA LYS A 26 -45.01 -4.53 13.69
C LYS A 26 -46.00 -3.51 13.08
N HIS A 27 -46.01 -3.43 11.74
CA HIS A 27 -47.24 -3.45 10.95
C HIS A 27 -47.01 -4.19 9.61
N ALA A 28 -47.83 -5.22 9.37
CA ALA A 28 -48.16 -5.81 8.07
C ALA A 28 -49.30 -4.96 7.44
N ALA A 29 -49.71 -4.98 6.18
CA ALA A 29 -49.47 -5.76 4.96
C ALA A 29 -50.05 -4.93 3.80
N GLU A 30 -49.59 -5.11 2.55
CA GLU A 30 -50.51 -5.34 1.42
C GLU A 30 -49.75 -5.85 0.19
N ALA A 31 -50.21 -6.98 -0.34
CA ALA A 31 -49.78 -7.55 -1.61
C ALA A 31 -50.98 -7.52 -2.58
N LYS A 32 -50.73 -7.15 -3.83
CA LYS A 32 -51.58 -7.47 -4.98
C LYS A 32 -50.73 -7.82 -6.21
N GLU A 33 -50.81 -9.09 -6.59
CA GLU A 33 -50.66 -9.66 -7.95
C GLU A 33 -51.55 -8.93 -8.97
N ALA A 34 -51.36 -8.94 -10.30
CA ALA A 34 -50.53 -9.72 -11.23
C ALA A 34 -50.51 -8.99 -12.60
N THR A 35 -49.51 -9.26 -13.46
CA THR A 35 -49.74 -9.74 -14.85
C THR A 35 -48.42 -10.09 -15.55
N VAL A 36 -48.44 -11.24 -16.25
CA VAL A 36 -47.36 -11.90 -16.98
C VAL A 36 -47.24 -11.36 -18.40
N GLY A 37 -46.00 -11.23 -18.90
CA GLY A 37 -45.61 -11.08 -20.33
C GLY A 37 -44.23 -11.71 -20.59
N PRO A 38 -43.93 -12.21 -21.81
CA PRO A 38 -43.03 -13.35 -22.09
C PRO A 38 -41.51 -13.00 -22.17
N PRO A 39 -40.59 -14.00 -22.27
CA PRO A 39 -39.20 -13.84 -21.86
C PRO A 39 -38.37 -13.14 -22.94
N SER A 40 -37.63 -12.11 -22.53
CA SER A 40 -36.57 -11.54 -23.35
C SER A 40 -35.27 -12.24 -22.96
N ASP A 41 -34.87 -13.19 -23.79
CA ASP A 41 -33.48 -13.66 -23.90
C ASP A 41 -32.57 -12.44 -24.05
N GLY A 42 -31.60 -12.28 -23.15
CA GLY A 42 -30.69 -11.16 -23.23
C GLY A 42 -29.78 -11.02 -22.03
N ALA A 43 -28.60 -11.63 -22.16
CA ALA A 43 -27.45 -11.47 -21.29
C ALA A 43 -27.65 -11.95 -19.85
N ARG A 44 -27.24 -13.21 -19.65
CA ARG A 44 -26.70 -13.68 -18.38
C ARG A 44 -25.96 -12.54 -17.70
N ASP A 45 -26.48 -12.21 -16.53
CA ASP A 45 -25.83 -11.62 -15.39
C ASP A 45 -24.33 -12.01 -15.37
N THR A 46 -23.52 -11.26 -16.11
CA THR A 46 -22.08 -11.27 -15.93
C THR A 46 -21.87 -10.47 -14.67
N ALA A 47 -21.98 -11.21 -13.55
CA ALA A 47 -21.44 -10.83 -12.27
C ALA A 47 -20.21 -9.98 -12.50
N ALA A 48 -20.32 -8.73 -12.06
CA ALA A 48 -19.36 -7.66 -12.24
C ALA A 48 -17.93 -8.19 -12.13
N VAL A 49 -17.26 -8.34 -13.28
CA VAL A 49 -15.82 -8.43 -13.32
C VAL A 49 -15.33 -7.02 -13.07
N VAL A 50 -15.28 -6.64 -11.79
CA VAL A 50 -14.64 -5.42 -11.27
C VAL A 50 -13.14 -5.61 -11.41
N THR A 51 -12.69 -5.62 -12.66
CA THR A 51 -11.29 -5.63 -13.05
C THR A 51 -10.80 -4.19 -13.03
N LEU A 52 -9.57 -3.98 -12.54
CA LEU A 52 -8.81 -2.76 -12.82
C LEU A 52 -9.02 -2.39 -14.30
N SER A 53 -9.23 -1.11 -14.64
CA SER A 53 -9.45 -0.73 -16.05
C SER A 53 -8.36 -1.35 -16.93
N GLU A 54 -8.71 -1.83 -18.13
CA GLU A 54 -7.72 -2.44 -19.05
C GLU A 54 -6.52 -1.50 -19.28
N THR A 55 -6.74 -0.19 -19.23
CA THR A 55 -5.69 0.84 -19.30
C THR A 55 -4.79 0.87 -18.06
N ALA A 56 -5.33 0.68 -16.85
CA ALA A 56 -4.53 0.49 -15.64
C ALA A 56 -3.65 -0.75 -15.76
N GLN A 57 -4.24 -1.88 -16.15
CA GLN A 57 -3.49 -3.14 -16.31
C GLN A 57 -2.42 -3.02 -17.40
N ALA A 58 -2.74 -2.42 -18.55
CA ALA A 58 -1.79 -2.20 -19.64
C ALA A 58 -0.64 -1.25 -19.25
N SER A 59 -0.91 -0.24 -18.40
CA SER A 59 0.10 0.67 -17.88
C SER A 59 1.07 -0.04 -16.92
N LEU A 60 0.58 -0.99 -16.13
CA LEU A 60 1.43 -1.84 -15.29
C LEU A 60 2.33 -2.74 -16.15
N VAL A 61 1.77 -3.41 -17.16
CA VAL A 61 2.51 -4.31 -18.07
C VAL A 61 3.60 -3.57 -18.87
N THR A 62 3.30 -2.38 -19.40
CA THR A 62 4.25 -1.59 -20.20
C THR A 62 5.43 -1.07 -19.37
N GLN A 63 5.17 -0.70 -18.11
CA GLN A 63 6.24 -0.29 -17.18
C GLN A 63 7.18 -1.44 -16.81
N THR A 64 6.65 -2.65 -16.65
CA THR A 64 7.47 -3.83 -16.36
C THR A 64 8.43 -4.17 -17.51
N ALA A 65 7.98 -4.04 -18.75
CA ALA A 65 8.77 -4.39 -19.94
C ALA A 65 9.93 -3.41 -20.24
N THR A 66 9.78 -2.14 -19.89
CA THR A 66 10.77 -1.09 -20.24
C THR A 66 11.98 -1.09 -19.29
N GLN A 67 11.86 -1.63 -18.08
CA GLN A 67 12.85 -1.44 -17.00
C GLN A 67 13.71 -2.68 -16.67
N THR A 68 13.43 -3.84 -17.29
CA THR A 68 14.14 -5.11 -17.04
C THR A 68 15.41 -5.33 -17.87
N ALA A 69 15.78 -4.42 -18.78
CA ALA A 69 16.94 -4.59 -19.65
C ALA A 69 18.27 -4.55 -18.85
N GLY A 70 18.98 -5.69 -18.80
CA GLY A 70 20.33 -5.80 -18.23
C GLY A 70 20.42 -6.16 -16.75
N LYS A 71 19.28 -6.36 -16.05
CA LYS A 71 19.24 -6.84 -14.66
C LYS A 71 18.97 -8.34 -14.61
N LYS A 72 19.43 -9.01 -13.54
CA LYS A 72 19.01 -10.39 -13.22
C LYS A 72 17.48 -10.43 -13.15
N ASP A 73 16.87 -11.40 -13.81
CA ASP A 73 15.42 -11.54 -13.86
C ASP A 73 14.85 -11.82 -12.46
N PHE A 74 13.61 -11.36 -12.23
CA PHE A 74 13.00 -11.43 -10.90
C PHE A 74 12.70 -12.85 -10.43
N ALA A 75 12.42 -13.79 -11.33
CA ALA A 75 12.20 -15.18 -10.97
C ALA A 75 13.47 -15.82 -10.40
N THR A 76 14.63 -15.48 -10.97
CA THR A 76 15.91 -15.92 -10.41
C THR A 76 16.23 -15.19 -9.10
N VAL A 77 15.83 -13.92 -8.92
CA VAL A 77 15.93 -13.26 -7.59
C VAL A 77 15.12 -13.99 -6.53
N ALA A 78 13.88 -14.39 -6.83
CA ALA A 78 13.04 -15.13 -5.89
C ALA A 78 13.67 -16.48 -5.49
N LYS A 79 14.18 -17.25 -6.46
CA LYS A 79 14.87 -18.53 -6.21
C LYS A 79 16.13 -18.37 -5.36
N ASP A 80 16.99 -17.41 -5.70
CA ASP A 80 18.19 -17.11 -4.91
C ASP A 80 17.81 -16.71 -3.48
N THR A 81 16.76 -15.90 -3.33
CA THR A 81 16.28 -15.43 -2.03
C THR A 81 15.80 -16.60 -1.18
N ARG A 82 14.98 -17.50 -1.75
CA ARG A 82 14.54 -18.74 -1.08
C ARG A 82 15.72 -19.57 -0.60
N ALA A 83 16.69 -19.83 -1.48
CA ALA A 83 17.89 -20.58 -1.13
C ALA A 83 18.70 -19.92 0.00
N ALA A 84 18.80 -18.58 -0.02
CA ALA A 84 19.50 -17.83 1.02
C ALA A 84 18.82 -17.96 2.40
N ILE A 85 17.50 -17.79 2.47
CA ILE A 85 16.78 -17.90 3.75
C ILE A 85 16.71 -19.35 4.25
N ASP A 86 16.63 -20.35 3.36
CA ASP A 86 16.72 -21.77 3.73
C ASP A 86 18.07 -22.10 4.38
N ALA A 87 19.17 -21.57 3.83
CA ALA A 87 20.49 -21.71 4.43
C ALA A 87 20.54 -21.08 5.83
N LYS A 88 19.89 -19.93 6.03
CA LYS A 88 19.81 -19.27 7.34
C LYS A 88 18.95 -20.03 8.36
N TYR A 89 17.86 -20.66 7.93
CA TYR A 89 17.12 -21.57 8.81
C TYR A 89 17.92 -22.79 9.21
N ALA A 90 18.67 -23.38 8.28
CA ALA A 90 19.55 -24.50 8.59
C ALA A 90 20.66 -24.10 9.58
N GLU A 91 21.25 -22.91 9.41
CA GLU A 91 22.24 -22.34 10.34
C GLU A 91 21.64 -22.16 11.74
N LEU A 92 20.46 -21.56 11.85
CA LEU A 92 19.74 -21.38 13.11
C LEU A 92 19.42 -22.72 13.80
N ALA A 93 18.93 -23.70 13.04
CA ALA A 93 18.62 -25.03 13.55
C ALA A 93 19.89 -25.77 14.03
N ALA A 94 21.00 -25.68 13.28
CA ALA A 94 22.28 -26.27 13.66
C ALA A 94 22.84 -25.66 14.96
N ASN A 95 22.55 -24.38 15.22
CA ASN A 95 22.90 -23.68 16.45
C ASN A 95 21.91 -23.93 17.61
N GLY A 96 20.95 -24.85 17.46
CA GLY A 96 19.97 -25.20 18.49
C GLY A 96 18.91 -24.13 18.73
N LYS A 97 18.78 -23.15 17.83
CA LYS A 97 17.83 -22.03 17.90
C LYS A 97 17.00 -21.95 16.60
N PRO A 98 16.24 -23.01 16.22
CA PRO A 98 15.46 -22.98 15.00
C PRO A 98 14.49 -21.79 15.00
N MET A 99 14.16 -21.29 13.81
CA MET A 99 13.22 -20.18 13.69
C MET A 99 11.84 -20.60 14.21
N ASP A 100 11.35 -19.86 15.22
CA ASP A 100 9.99 -19.96 15.73
C ASP A 100 9.34 -18.60 15.62
N TYR A 101 8.44 -18.42 14.66
CA TYR A 101 7.78 -17.14 14.41
C TYR A 101 6.96 -16.60 15.60
N MET A 102 6.51 -17.46 16.52
CA MET A 102 5.77 -17.04 17.71
C MET A 102 6.69 -16.47 18.80
N HIS A 103 7.97 -16.89 18.81
CA HIS A 103 8.94 -16.60 19.85
C HIS A 103 10.28 -16.07 19.30
N ALA A 104 10.31 -15.66 18.03
CA ALA A 104 11.52 -15.26 17.35
C ALA A 104 12.10 -13.99 17.99
N THR A 105 13.38 -14.06 18.33
CA THR A 105 14.12 -12.91 18.85
C THR A 105 14.56 -12.01 17.70
N GLN A 106 14.91 -10.75 18.02
CA GLN A 106 15.52 -9.85 17.03
C GLN A 106 16.77 -10.47 16.38
N GLU A 107 17.58 -11.19 17.15
CA GLU A 107 18.76 -11.92 16.65
C GLU A 107 18.39 -12.95 15.57
N SER A 108 17.32 -13.72 15.77
CA SER A 108 16.82 -14.68 14.76
C SER A 108 16.33 -13.98 13.50
N TRP A 109 15.60 -12.86 13.65
CA TRP A 109 15.16 -12.05 12.51
C TRP A 109 16.33 -11.47 11.72
N ASP A 110 17.30 -10.87 12.41
CA ASP A 110 18.48 -10.26 11.79
C ASP A 110 19.34 -11.33 11.09
N THR A 111 19.41 -12.54 11.64
CA THR A 111 20.14 -13.66 11.03
C THR A 111 19.53 -14.08 9.69
N VAL A 112 18.19 -14.16 9.62
CA VAL A 112 17.49 -14.63 8.42
C VAL A 112 17.33 -13.51 7.38
N TYR A 113 16.97 -12.30 7.80
CA TYR A 113 16.56 -11.21 6.90
C TYR A 113 17.55 -10.05 6.83
N GLY A 114 18.46 -9.90 7.78
CA GLY A 114 19.31 -8.69 7.90
C GLY A 114 20.27 -8.47 6.72
N GLY A 115 20.60 -9.53 5.98
CA GLY A 115 21.42 -9.45 4.76
C GLY A 115 20.64 -9.28 3.46
N LEU A 116 19.30 -9.29 3.50
CA LEU A 116 18.49 -9.22 2.29
C LEU A 116 18.34 -7.78 1.82
N ASP A 117 18.60 -7.56 0.53
CA ASP A 117 18.29 -6.29 -0.10
C ASP A 117 16.76 -6.12 -0.29
N ARG A 118 16.33 -4.88 -0.58
CA ARG A 118 14.90 -4.57 -0.73
C ARG A 118 14.22 -5.37 -1.84
N ARG A 119 14.91 -5.64 -2.94
CA ARG A 119 14.34 -6.39 -4.08
C ARG A 119 14.15 -7.87 -3.71
N ALA A 120 15.06 -8.44 -2.93
CA ALA A 120 14.90 -9.77 -2.33
C ALA A 120 13.74 -9.79 -1.32
N LEU A 121 13.64 -8.79 -0.43
CA LEU A 121 12.49 -8.66 0.48
C LEU A 121 11.17 -8.55 -0.28
N PHE A 122 11.13 -7.82 -1.41
CA PHE A 122 9.93 -7.75 -2.25
C PHE A 122 9.60 -9.10 -2.93
N ALA A 123 10.61 -9.89 -3.31
CA ALA A 123 10.38 -11.25 -3.80
C ALA A 123 9.68 -12.14 -2.76
N ILE A 124 10.10 -12.05 -1.50
CA ILE A 124 9.43 -12.73 -0.38
C ILE A 124 8.02 -12.19 -0.19
N ALA A 125 7.88 -10.86 -0.06
CA ALA A 125 6.62 -10.19 0.26
C ALA A 125 5.53 -10.36 -0.81
N SER A 126 5.93 -10.39 -2.09
CA SER A 126 5.00 -10.61 -3.21
C SER A 126 4.67 -12.08 -3.43
N ASN A 127 5.59 -12.98 -3.06
CA ASN A 127 5.46 -14.43 -3.18
C ASN A 127 4.89 -14.88 -4.54
N SER A 128 5.37 -14.24 -5.62
CA SER A 128 4.82 -14.42 -6.96
C SER A 128 4.98 -15.85 -7.50
N ASP A 129 5.92 -16.62 -6.95
CA ASP A 129 6.19 -18.01 -7.31
C ASP A 129 5.62 -19.03 -6.31
N GLY A 130 5.02 -18.57 -5.20
CA GLY A 130 4.45 -19.42 -4.16
C GLY A 130 5.47 -20.11 -3.24
N SER A 131 6.75 -19.73 -3.30
CA SER A 131 7.83 -20.38 -2.54
C SER A 131 7.98 -19.89 -1.09
N PHE A 132 7.21 -18.88 -0.68
CA PHE A 132 7.32 -18.25 0.64
C PHE A 132 6.07 -18.46 1.49
N SER A 133 6.26 -18.69 2.79
CA SER A 133 5.19 -18.84 3.77
C SER A 133 4.49 -17.51 4.04
N LYS A 134 3.35 -17.55 4.73
CA LYS A 134 2.64 -16.33 5.12
C LYS A 134 3.43 -15.50 6.13
N ASP A 135 4.08 -16.15 7.09
CA ASP A 135 4.86 -15.44 8.09
C ASP A 135 6.12 -14.80 7.47
N GLU A 136 6.73 -15.45 6.49
CA GLU A 136 7.83 -14.87 5.73
C GLU A 136 7.41 -13.62 4.95
N GLN A 137 6.25 -13.68 4.28
CA GLN A 137 5.65 -12.54 3.59
C GLN A 137 5.40 -11.38 4.55
N ASP A 138 4.76 -11.64 5.69
CA ASP A 138 4.41 -10.61 6.67
C ASP A 138 5.65 -9.94 7.28
N THR A 139 6.67 -10.75 7.61
CA THR A 139 7.97 -10.22 8.07
C THR A 139 8.62 -9.35 7.01
N ALA A 140 8.70 -9.83 5.76
CA ALA A 140 9.31 -9.05 4.68
C ALA A 140 8.56 -7.72 4.45
N GLN A 141 7.23 -7.74 4.44
CA GLN A 141 6.41 -6.53 4.35
C GLN A 141 6.65 -5.57 5.52
N SER A 142 6.78 -6.09 6.74
CA SER A 142 7.12 -5.30 7.93
C SER A 142 8.48 -4.63 7.80
N ILE A 143 9.52 -5.39 7.41
CA ILE A 143 10.87 -4.84 7.19
C ILE A 143 10.86 -3.78 6.08
N MET A 144 10.19 -4.04 4.96
CA MET A 144 10.07 -3.07 3.87
C MET A 144 9.38 -1.77 4.31
N SER A 145 8.35 -1.88 5.15
CA SER A 145 7.65 -0.73 5.75
C SER A 145 8.54 0.04 6.72
N GLN A 146 9.33 -0.67 7.53
CA GLN A 146 10.31 -0.07 8.43
C GLN A 146 11.39 0.69 7.65
N GLN A 147 11.92 0.13 6.56
CA GLN A 147 12.91 0.82 5.70
C GLN A 147 12.38 2.14 5.16
N GLN A 148 11.13 2.15 4.67
CA GLN A 148 10.48 3.37 4.22
C GLN A 148 10.27 4.36 5.37
N GLY A 149 9.77 3.88 6.51
CA GLY A 149 9.58 4.68 7.72
C GLY A 149 10.87 5.32 8.22
N GLN A 150 11.98 4.59 8.19
CA GLN A 150 13.32 5.08 8.53
C GLN A 150 13.78 6.19 7.58
N ALA A 151 13.61 6.01 6.26
CA ALA A 151 13.92 7.05 5.28
C ALA A 151 13.10 8.33 5.49
N MET A 152 11.81 8.17 5.80
CA MET A 152 10.92 9.29 6.12
C MET A 152 11.32 9.99 7.43
N MET A 153 11.59 9.22 8.50
CA MET A 153 12.01 9.76 9.80
C MET A 153 13.38 10.45 9.72
N ALA A 154 14.29 9.97 8.88
CA ALA A 154 15.59 10.61 8.68
C ALA A 154 15.46 12.04 8.09
N ALA A 155 14.42 12.29 7.29
CA ALA A 155 14.12 13.61 6.74
C ALA A 155 13.36 14.52 7.71
N ASP A 156 12.77 13.96 8.76
CA ASP A 156 12.07 14.69 9.83
C ASP A 156 12.43 14.12 11.22
N PRO A 157 13.70 14.25 11.64
CA PRO A 157 14.19 13.61 12.86
C PRO A 157 13.57 14.21 14.14
N THR A 158 12.97 15.39 14.05
CA THR A 158 12.36 16.10 15.20
C THR A 158 10.82 16.09 15.18
N GLY A 159 10.19 15.57 14.11
CA GLY A 159 8.74 15.55 13.97
C GLY A 159 8.12 16.91 13.60
N ASN A 160 8.92 17.88 13.15
CA ASN A 160 8.50 19.25 12.89
C ASN A 160 8.49 19.61 11.40
N ASP A 161 9.05 18.78 10.53
CA ASP A 161 9.02 18.97 9.08
C ASP A 161 8.30 17.81 8.37
N LEU A 162 6.99 17.75 8.60
CA LEU A 162 6.13 16.74 8.00
C LEU A 162 6.15 16.78 6.46
N ALA A 163 6.43 17.95 5.86
CA ALA A 163 6.56 18.08 4.41
C ALA A 163 7.84 17.37 3.93
N ALA A 164 8.98 17.60 4.59
CA ALA A 164 10.22 16.87 4.28
C ALA A 164 10.05 15.34 4.47
N ARG A 165 9.32 14.92 5.51
CA ARG A 165 8.98 13.51 5.75
C ARG A 165 8.24 12.87 4.56
N PHE A 166 7.17 13.50 4.07
CA PHE A 166 6.40 13.00 2.94
C PHE A 166 7.19 13.04 1.63
N ARG A 167 7.97 14.10 1.40
CA ARG A 167 8.87 14.20 0.23
C ARG A 167 9.91 13.08 0.22
N ALA A 168 10.46 12.73 1.39
CA ALA A 168 11.37 11.60 1.51
C ALA A 168 10.67 10.26 1.25
N GLY A 169 9.41 10.11 1.66
CA GLY A 169 8.59 8.94 1.30
C GLY A 169 8.39 8.81 -0.21
N VAL A 170 8.11 9.93 -0.89
CA VAL A 170 8.07 10.00 -2.36
C VAL A 170 9.40 9.56 -2.96
N ALA A 171 10.51 10.19 -2.55
CA ALA A 171 11.84 9.89 -3.10
C ALA A 171 12.26 8.43 -2.86
N PHE A 172 11.92 7.88 -1.69
CA PHE A 172 12.17 6.47 -1.36
C PHE A 172 11.42 5.54 -2.31
N LEU A 173 10.12 5.79 -2.53
CA LEU A 173 9.29 4.99 -3.43
C LEU A 173 9.68 5.13 -4.90
N GLU A 174 10.33 6.23 -5.30
CA GLU A 174 10.92 6.35 -6.64
C GLU A 174 12.21 5.54 -6.81
N GLY A 175 12.91 5.24 -5.72
CA GLY A 175 14.15 4.46 -5.73
C GLY A 175 13.96 2.95 -5.65
N VAL A 176 12.75 2.44 -5.45
CA VAL A 176 12.49 1.00 -5.33
C VAL A 176 12.60 0.27 -6.65
N SER A 177 12.69 -1.07 -6.58
CA SER A 177 12.80 -1.94 -7.76
C SER A 177 11.58 -1.84 -8.69
N ASP A 178 11.80 -2.13 -9.97
CA ASP A 178 10.77 -2.06 -11.01
C ASP A 178 9.62 -3.03 -10.73
N GLU A 179 9.93 -4.19 -10.13
CA GLU A 179 8.93 -5.17 -9.72
C GLU A 179 8.07 -4.65 -8.56
N GLU A 180 8.67 -3.89 -7.64
CA GLU A 180 7.93 -3.25 -6.55
C GLU A 180 7.06 -2.08 -7.03
N LYS A 181 7.42 -1.43 -8.15
CA LYS A 181 6.59 -0.39 -8.79
C LYS A 181 5.39 -0.94 -9.58
N ALA A 182 5.44 -2.21 -9.97
CA ALA A 182 4.39 -2.86 -10.77
C ALA A 182 3.03 -3.05 -10.06
N PRO A 183 2.94 -3.40 -8.75
CA PRO A 183 1.65 -3.56 -8.09
C PRO A 183 0.96 -2.22 -7.78
N ALA A 184 -0.37 -2.24 -7.74
CA ALA A 184 -1.20 -1.10 -7.37
C ALA A 184 -0.86 -0.52 -5.98
N ASN A 185 -0.41 -1.36 -5.04
CA ASN A 185 0.00 -0.92 -3.70
C ASN A 185 1.09 0.15 -3.73
N TRP A 186 2.08 0.02 -4.62
CA TRP A 186 3.12 1.04 -4.76
C TRP A 186 2.51 2.36 -5.25
N ALA A 187 1.64 2.30 -6.26
CA ALA A 187 1.04 3.51 -6.82
C ALA A 187 0.19 4.25 -5.78
N VAL A 188 -0.54 3.50 -4.95
CA VAL A 188 -1.29 4.03 -3.81
C VAL A 188 -0.38 4.76 -2.83
N GLN A 189 0.69 4.09 -2.36
CA GLN A 189 1.59 4.69 -1.39
C GLN A 189 2.30 5.92 -1.96
N ARG A 190 2.70 5.87 -3.23
CA ARG A 190 3.37 6.97 -3.91
C ARG A 190 2.46 8.18 -4.06
N ALA A 191 1.19 7.97 -4.43
CA ALA A 191 0.17 9.02 -4.49
C ALA A 191 -0.16 9.59 -3.10
N ALA A 192 -0.29 8.73 -2.09
CA ALA A 192 -0.59 9.14 -0.71
C ALA A 192 0.52 10.03 -0.11
N ASN A 193 1.79 9.67 -0.34
CA ASN A 193 2.92 10.49 0.12
C ASN A 193 2.96 11.85 -0.59
N GLN A 194 2.69 11.89 -1.89
CA GLN A 194 2.57 13.17 -2.61
C GLN A 194 1.42 14.02 -2.09
N PHE A 195 0.24 13.42 -1.91
CA PHE A 195 -0.91 14.09 -1.33
C PHE A 195 -0.62 14.66 0.05
N GLY A 196 0.01 13.88 0.94
CA GLY A 196 0.44 14.33 2.25
C GLY A 196 1.42 15.51 2.19
N TYR A 197 2.40 15.46 1.29
CA TYR A 197 3.35 16.55 1.06
C TYR A 197 2.63 17.84 0.65
N GLU A 198 1.81 17.78 -0.40
CA GLU A 198 1.15 18.96 -0.93
C GLU A 198 0.15 19.57 0.07
N GLN A 199 -0.62 18.74 0.78
CA GLN A 199 -1.53 19.21 1.82
C GLN A 199 -0.77 19.89 2.96
N THR A 200 0.37 19.32 3.39
CA THR A 200 1.21 19.93 4.42
C THR A 200 1.74 21.29 3.97
N MET A 201 2.27 21.38 2.75
CA MET A 201 2.78 22.64 2.18
C MET A 201 1.69 23.72 2.11
N ARG A 202 0.53 23.39 1.52
CA ARG A 202 -0.61 24.32 1.39
C ARG A 202 -1.16 24.77 2.74
N SER A 203 -1.27 23.86 3.71
CA SER A 203 -1.74 24.20 5.07
C SER A 203 -0.79 25.14 5.81
N SER A 204 0.50 25.13 5.44
CA SER A 204 1.52 26.06 5.93
C SER A 204 1.64 27.34 5.10
N GLY A 205 0.73 27.57 4.14
CA GLY A 205 0.74 28.74 3.26
C GLY A 205 1.90 28.76 2.26
N ARG A 206 2.50 27.61 1.97
CA ARG A 206 3.59 27.45 0.99
C ARG A 206 3.08 26.77 -0.26
N GLU A 207 3.61 27.18 -1.41
CA GLU A 207 3.38 26.47 -2.67
C GLU A 207 4.20 25.17 -2.68
N PRO A 208 3.59 24.00 -2.97
CA PRO A 208 4.33 22.74 -3.08
C PRO A 208 5.19 22.70 -4.34
N ASP A 209 6.35 22.04 -4.25
CA ASP A 209 7.11 21.64 -5.44
C ASP A 209 6.31 20.62 -6.27
N ASP A 210 6.57 20.58 -7.57
CA ASP A 210 6.03 19.55 -8.45
C ASP A 210 6.70 18.19 -8.15
N LEU A 211 5.89 17.25 -7.66
CA LEU A 211 6.28 15.86 -7.37
C LEU A 211 5.42 14.87 -8.16
N ASP A 212 4.80 15.31 -9.26
CA ASP A 212 3.96 14.47 -10.09
C ASP A 212 4.72 13.26 -10.63
N SER A 213 4.00 12.16 -10.75
CA SER A 213 4.54 10.91 -11.28
C SER A 213 4.11 10.73 -12.72
N GLU A 214 5.06 10.34 -13.57
CA GLU A 214 4.79 9.91 -14.95
C GLU A 214 3.98 8.60 -15.00
N ASN A 215 3.82 7.89 -13.88
CA ASN A 215 2.97 6.71 -13.82
C ASN A 215 1.49 7.14 -13.81
N PRO A 216 0.70 6.77 -14.82
CA PRO A 216 -0.68 7.24 -14.97
C PRO A 216 -1.62 6.68 -13.89
N LEU A 217 -1.27 5.54 -13.27
CA LEU A 217 -2.00 5.00 -12.13
C LEU A 217 -1.79 5.85 -10.87
N VAL A 218 -0.56 6.34 -10.63
CA VAL A 218 -0.27 7.27 -9.53
C VAL A 218 -1.04 8.58 -9.74
N ALA A 219 -0.97 9.15 -10.94
CA ALA A 219 -1.69 10.38 -11.28
C ALA A 219 -3.21 10.22 -11.09
N MET A 220 -3.79 9.09 -11.52
CA MET A 220 -5.20 8.78 -11.31
C MET A 220 -5.57 8.71 -9.82
N ILE A 221 -4.78 7.99 -9.01
CA ILE A 221 -5.04 7.84 -7.57
C ILE A 221 -4.90 9.18 -6.84
N LYS A 222 -3.85 9.95 -7.15
CA LYS A 222 -3.63 11.29 -6.59
C LYS A 222 -4.78 12.23 -6.93
N GLY A 223 -5.21 12.25 -8.19
CA GLY A 223 -6.36 13.04 -8.61
C GLY A 223 -7.67 12.63 -7.92
N ALA A 224 -7.84 11.34 -7.60
CA ALA A 224 -8.97 10.89 -6.78
C ALA A 224 -8.90 11.41 -5.33
N MET A 225 -7.72 11.38 -4.71
CA MET A 225 -7.49 11.96 -3.38
C MET A 225 -7.78 13.47 -3.38
N ASP A 226 -7.35 14.21 -4.41
CA ASP A 226 -7.59 15.64 -4.52
C ASP A 226 -9.07 16.01 -4.62
N ARG A 227 -9.89 15.17 -5.26
CA ARG A 227 -11.36 15.36 -5.31
C ARG A 227 -12.05 15.07 -3.99
N LEU A 228 -11.44 14.26 -3.13
CA LEU A 228 -12.00 13.84 -1.84
C LEU A 228 -11.45 14.63 -0.67
N LYS A 229 -10.43 15.49 -0.87
CA LYS A 229 -9.79 16.27 0.21
C LYS A 229 -10.74 17.18 0.98
N ASP A 230 -11.81 17.65 0.32
CA ASP A 230 -12.84 18.50 0.93
C ASP A 230 -13.95 17.66 1.60
N LYS A 231 -13.89 16.33 1.47
CA LYS A 231 -14.74 15.36 2.17
C LYS A 231 -13.97 14.83 3.40
N SER A 232 -14.67 14.15 4.32
CA SER A 232 -14.10 13.78 5.63
C SER A 232 -12.74 13.07 5.54
N PRO A 233 -11.84 13.22 6.54
CA PRO A 233 -10.50 12.60 6.54
C PRO A 233 -10.49 11.07 6.32
N GLU A 234 -11.56 10.39 6.70
CA GLU A 234 -11.76 8.95 6.45
C GLU A 234 -11.82 8.60 4.95
N SER A 235 -12.23 9.56 4.12
CA SER A 235 -12.37 9.39 2.66
C SER A 235 -11.03 9.30 1.93
N VAL A 236 -9.93 9.74 2.55
CA VAL A 236 -8.57 9.73 1.98
C VAL A 236 -7.62 8.76 2.70
N ALA A 237 -8.08 8.08 3.75
CA ALA A 237 -7.25 7.15 4.52
C ALA A 237 -6.92 5.89 3.70
N THR A 238 -5.64 5.71 3.38
CA THR A 238 -5.11 4.47 2.79
C THR A 238 -4.67 3.55 3.93
N GLY A 239 -5.61 2.80 4.51
CA GLY A 239 -5.29 1.84 5.56
C GLY A 239 -4.55 0.61 5.01
N GLY A 240 -3.30 0.39 5.44
CA GLY A 240 -2.56 -0.85 5.24
C GLY A 240 -2.17 -1.21 3.79
N TYR A 241 -1.72 -2.45 3.61
CA TYR A 241 -1.34 -3.00 2.30
C TYR A 241 -2.56 -3.14 1.39
N VAL A 242 -2.52 -2.52 0.20
CA VAL A 242 -3.62 -2.56 -0.76
C VAL A 242 -3.39 -3.69 -1.75
N LYS A 243 -4.16 -4.77 -1.60
CA LYS A 243 -4.17 -5.88 -2.56
C LYS A 243 -4.98 -5.55 -3.81
N ASP A 244 -6.08 -4.81 -3.66
CA ASP A 244 -7.04 -4.50 -4.71
C ASP A 244 -7.56 -3.06 -4.54
N LEU A 245 -7.53 -2.24 -5.60
CA LEU A 245 -7.94 -0.83 -5.49
C LEU A 245 -9.41 -0.64 -5.10
N LYS A 246 -10.28 -1.58 -5.49
CA LYS A 246 -11.71 -1.55 -5.15
C LYS A 246 -11.97 -1.61 -3.64
N ASP A 247 -11.03 -2.15 -2.86
CA ASP A 247 -11.18 -2.29 -1.41
C ASP A 247 -10.87 -0.99 -0.68
N MET A 248 -10.39 0.04 -1.40
CA MET A 248 -10.07 1.32 -0.81
C MET A 248 -11.31 2.21 -0.63
N PRO A 249 -11.46 2.90 0.51
CA PRO A 249 -12.56 3.82 0.76
C PRO A 249 -12.72 4.91 -0.32
N LEU A 250 -11.62 5.38 -0.94
CA LEU A 250 -11.65 6.39 -1.99
C LEU A 250 -12.23 5.92 -3.32
N PHE A 251 -12.40 4.61 -3.53
CA PHE A 251 -12.93 4.02 -4.77
C PHE A 251 -14.27 3.30 -4.57
N ARG A 252 -15.00 3.61 -3.49
CA ARG A 252 -16.34 3.06 -3.19
C ARG A 252 -17.36 3.30 -4.30
N ASP A 253 -17.23 4.41 -5.02
CA ASP A 253 -18.11 4.78 -6.15
C ASP A 253 -17.57 4.28 -7.51
N GLY A 254 -16.54 3.42 -7.49
CA GLY A 254 -15.87 2.87 -8.67
C GLY A 254 -14.45 3.43 -8.87
N VAL A 255 -13.59 2.61 -9.50
CA VAL A 255 -12.23 3.02 -9.87
C VAL A 255 -12.30 3.83 -11.17
N PRO A 256 -11.83 5.09 -11.21
CA PRO A 256 -11.80 5.89 -12.43
C PRO A 256 -11.02 5.20 -13.55
N ALA A 257 -11.28 5.60 -14.80
CA ALA A 257 -10.41 5.21 -15.90
C ALA A 257 -9.02 5.87 -15.72
N VAL A 258 -7.95 5.10 -15.89
CA VAL A 258 -6.60 5.65 -15.97
C VAL A 258 -6.52 6.42 -17.29
N ALA A 259 -6.35 7.75 -17.22
CA ALA A 259 -6.07 8.55 -18.40
C ALA A 259 -4.72 8.10 -18.98
N ALA A 260 -4.65 7.85 -20.28
CA ALA A 260 -3.36 7.71 -20.95
C ALA A 260 -2.59 9.01 -20.69
N GLY A 261 -1.41 8.90 -20.08
CA GLY A 261 -0.58 10.07 -19.76
C GLY A 261 -0.35 10.94 -20.99
N PRO A 262 0.01 12.22 -20.83
CA PRO A 262 0.35 13.06 -21.96
C PRO A 262 1.50 12.38 -22.71
N GLY A 263 1.23 11.88 -23.92
CA GLY A 263 2.29 11.41 -24.80
C GLY A 263 3.34 12.51 -24.97
N PRO A 264 4.60 12.16 -25.28
CA PRO A 264 5.67 13.14 -25.40
C PRO A 264 5.21 14.27 -26.32
N SER A 265 5.15 15.49 -25.76
CA SER A 265 4.80 16.69 -26.50
C SER A 265 5.58 16.69 -27.81
N PRO A 266 4.92 16.81 -28.98
CA PRO A 266 5.64 16.91 -30.23
C PRO A 266 6.48 18.18 -30.16
N GLN A 267 7.80 17.98 -30.02
CA GLN A 267 8.79 19.04 -30.20
C GLN A 267 8.54 19.62 -31.59
N ILE A 268 7.90 20.79 -31.65
CA ILE A 268 7.80 21.58 -32.87
C ILE A 268 9.23 22.00 -33.20
N ARG A 269 9.91 21.18 -34.01
CA ARG A 269 11.10 21.61 -34.73
C ARG A 269 10.64 22.67 -35.72
N ALA A 270 10.80 23.94 -35.32
CA ALA A 270 10.83 25.03 -36.27
C ALA A 270 11.94 24.74 -37.28
N LEU A 271 11.57 24.26 -38.47
CA LEU A 271 12.41 24.38 -39.64
C LEU A 271 12.47 25.86 -39.98
N ASP A 272 13.55 26.52 -39.59
CA ASP A 272 13.92 27.81 -40.17
C ASP A 272 14.40 27.55 -41.60
N ILE A 273 13.46 27.67 -42.54
CA ILE A 273 13.75 27.80 -43.96
C ILE A 273 14.13 29.27 -44.16
N ARG A 274 15.41 29.53 -44.44
CA ARG A 274 15.79 30.74 -45.16
C ARG A 274 16.55 30.38 -46.44
N ALA A 275 16.03 30.99 -47.50
CA ALA A 275 16.49 31.00 -48.87
C ALA A 275 17.88 31.64 -49.03
#